data_AF-A0A368H8B6-F1
#
_entry.id   AF-A0A368H8B6-F1
#
_cell.length_a   1.000
_cell.length_b   1.000
_cell.length_c   1.000
_cell.angle_alpha   90.00
_cell.angle_beta   90.00
_cell.angle_gamma   90.00
#
_symmetry.space_group_name_H-M   'P 1'
#
loop_
_entity.id
_entity.type
_entity.pdbx_description
1 polymer ?
#
loop_
_entity_poly.entity_id
_entity_poly.type
_entity_poly.pdbx_seq_one_letter_code
_entity_poly.pdbx_strand_id
1 'polypeptide(L)'
;MLLQELYAYRVVHWHDVVPAILKTGYWHQGKEIFYKAGMRPGESSLCESGDSVYCSNSHLGTSVKDHQTYFGEIVSQYGKKGCKH
;
A
#
# COMPACT_ATOMS: atom_id res chain seq x y z
N MET A 1 4.00 -28.37 14.50
CA MET A 1 4.95 -27.47 13.82
C MET A 1 4.18 -26.22 13.44
N LEU A 2 4.22 -25.18 14.27
CA LEU A 2 3.50 -23.93 14.01
C LEU A 2 4.32 -23.16 12.97
N LEU A 3 3.81 -23.05 11.74
CA LEU A 3 4.26 -22.03 10.81
C LEU A 3 3.96 -20.70 11.49
N GLN A 4 5.01 -20.00 11.90
CA GLN A 4 4.95 -18.58 12.20
C GLN A 4 4.32 -17.94 10.95
N GLU A 5 3.10 -17.41 11.05
CA GLU A 5 2.51 -16.71 9.91
C GLU A 5 3.51 -15.63 9.48
N LEU A 6 4.05 -15.76 8.27
CA LEU A 6 4.92 -14.76 7.69
C LEU A 6 4.11 -13.45 7.67
N TYR A 7 4.52 -12.49 8.49
CA TYR A 7 3.94 -11.16 8.54
C TYR A 7 4.19 -10.45 7.20
N ALA A 8 3.35 -10.73 6.22
CA ALA A 8 3.37 -10.13 4.89
C ALA A 8 2.28 -9.08 4.80
N TYR A 9 2.70 -7.82 4.91
CA TYR A 9 1.83 -6.66 4.74
C TYR A 9 2.27 -5.87 3.52
N ARG A 10 1.30 -5.44 2.71
CA ARG A 10 1.50 -4.29 1.83
C ARG A 10 0.91 -3.04 2.47
N VAL A 11 1.51 -1.89 2.20
CA VAL A 11 1.01 -0.59 2.64
C VAL A 11 0.49 0.16 1.42
N VAL A 12 -0.77 0.57 1.45
CA VAL A 12 -1.39 1.32 0.35
C VAL A 12 -1.94 2.64 0.86
N HIS A 13 -1.68 3.70 0.09
CA HIS A 13 -2.15 5.05 0.40
C HIS A 13 -3.26 5.44 -0.58
N TRP A 14 -4.47 5.59 -0.03
CA TRP A 14 -5.66 6.16 -0.63
C TRP A 14 -5.94 5.78 -2.09
N HIS A 15 -5.82 6.74 -3.02
CA HIS A 15 -6.10 6.54 -4.44
C HIS A 15 -4.86 6.11 -5.24
N ASP A 16 -3.87 5.47 -4.60
CA ASP A 16 -2.76 4.84 -5.33
C ASP A 16 -3.31 4.00 -6.48
N VAL A 17 -2.87 4.34 -7.69
CA VAL A 17 -3.30 3.69 -8.93
C VAL A 17 -2.77 2.26 -9.04
N VAL A 18 -1.59 1.96 -8.47
CA VAL A 18 -0.83 0.74 -8.75
C VAL A 18 -1.53 -0.53 -8.27
N PRO A 19 -2.08 -0.62 -7.03
CA PRO A 19 -2.81 -1.81 -6.60
C PRO A 19 -4.06 -2.11 -7.42
N ALA A 20 -4.58 -1.11 -8.14
CA ALA A 20 -5.77 -1.24 -8.97
C ALA A 20 -5.48 -1.66 -10.43
N ILE A 21 -4.20 -1.71 -10.82
CA ILE A 21 -3.80 -2.13 -12.17
C ILE A 21 -3.92 -3.67 -12.28
N LEU A 22 -4.45 -4.14 -13.41
CA LEU A 22 -4.54 -5.57 -13.77
C LEU A 22 -5.31 -6.45 -12.75
N LYS A 23 -6.50 -6.02 -12.29
CA LYS A 23 -7.34 -6.84 -11.39
C LYS A 23 -7.90 -8.13 -12.03
N THR A 24 -8.02 -8.18 -13.35
CA THR A 24 -8.65 -9.33 -14.02
C THR A 24 -7.69 -10.52 -14.04
N GLY A 25 -8.01 -11.57 -13.28
CA GLY A 25 -7.24 -12.81 -13.23
C GLY A 25 -6.04 -12.79 -12.29
N TYR A 26 -5.89 -11.73 -11.47
CA TYR A 26 -4.85 -11.61 -10.46
C TYR A 26 -5.47 -11.29 -9.11
N TRP A 27 -4.83 -11.79 -8.05
CA TRP A 27 -5.25 -11.57 -6.67
C TRP A 27 -4.05 -11.19 -5.81
N HIS A 28 -4.25 -10.23 -4.92
CA HIS A 28 -3.23 -9.83 -3.98
C HIS A 28 -3.18 -10.78 -2.80
N GLN A 29 -2.00 -11.32 -2.52
CA GLN A 29 -1.74 -12.14 -1.34
C GLN A 29 -1.54 -11.30 -0.06
N GLY A 30 -1.59 -11.97 1.09
CA GLY A 30 -1.25 -11.39 2.40
C GLY A 30 -2.27 -10.37 2.91
N LYS A 31 -1.81 -9.49 3.80
CA LYS A 31 -2.63 -8.47 4.47
C LYS A 31 -2.34 -7.08 3.90
N GLU A 32 -3.29 -6.19 4.03
CA GLU A 32 -3.15 -4.79 3.61
C GLU A 32 -3.26 -3.84 4.81
N ILE A 33 -2.31 -2.91 4.92
CA ILE A 33 -2.43 -1.73 5.76
C ILE A 33 -2.83 -0.57 4.84
N PHE A 34 -4.02 -0.04 5.04
CA PHE A 34 -4.59 0.98 4.16
C PHE A 34 -4.76 2.31 4.88
N TYR A 35 -4.23 3.38 4.29
CA TYR A 35 -4.37 4.75 4.79
C TYR A 35 -5.26 5.55 3.85
N LYS A 36 -6.35 6.13 4.37
CA LYS A 36 -7.28 6.94 3.55
C LYS A 36 -6.90 8.41 3.43
N ALA A 37 -6.11 8.90 4.38
CA ALA A 37 -5.58 10.25 4.41
C ALA A 37 -4.44 10.26 5.42
N GLY A 38 -3.48 11.17 5.23
CA GLY A 38 -2.28 11.18 6.06
C GLY A 38 -1.59 9.82 6.02
N MET A 39 -0.67 9.59 6.96
CA MET A 39 -0.04 8.29 7.24
C MET A 39 0.52 8.27 8.67
N ARG A 40 -0.17 8.91 9.62
CA ARG A 40 0.25 8.95 11.03
C ARG A 40 -0.14 7.64 11.73
N PRO A 41 0.54 7.29 12.85
CA PRO A 41 0.10 6.17 13.68
C PRO A 41 -1.38 6.31 14.07
N GLY A 42 -2.18 5.26 13.86
CA GLY A 42 -3.62 5.25 14.14
C GLY A 42 -4.52 5.68 12.96
N GLU A 43 -3.97 6.16 11.85
CA GLU A 43 -4.75 6.56 10.66
C GLU A 43 -4.94 5.42 9.63
N SER A 44 -4.52 4.20 9.97
CA SER A 44 -4.61 3.03 9.09
C SER A 44 -5.74 2.09 9.46
N SER A 45 -6.24 1.36 8.46
CA SER A 45 -7.04 0.15 8.62
C SER A 45 -6.22 -1.09 8.26
N LEU A 46 -6.38 -2.17 9.02
CA LEU A 46 -5.85 -3.49 8.67
C LEU A 46 -6.93 -4.31 7.95
N CYS A 47 -6.58 -4.83 6.78
CA CYS A 47 -7.37 -5.80 6.06
C CYS A 47 -6.64 -7.15 6.04
N GLU A 48 -7.30 -8.18 6.56
CA GLU A 48 -6.76 -9.56 6.66
C GLU A 48 -6.60 -10.25 5.30
N SER A 49 -7.23 -9.71 4.25
CA SER A 49 -7.09 -10.17 2.87
C SER A 49 -6.63 -9.03 1.98
N GLY A 50 -5.68 -9.34 1.10
CA GLY A 50 -5.14 -8.42 0.12
C GLY A 50 -6.18 -7.87 -0.85
N ASP A 51 -7.31 -8.54 -1.10
CA ASP A 51 -8.35 -8.01 -2.00
C ASP A 51 -9.62 -7.58 -1.25
N SER A 52 -9.50 -7.33 0.05
CA SER A 52 -10.61 -6.90 0.89
C SER A 52 -11.32 -5.66 0.30
N VAL A 53 -12.63 -5.78 0.12
CA VAL A 53 -13.53 -4.69 -0.29
C VAL A 53 -13.73 -3.63 0.81
N TYR A 54 -12.99 -3.71 1.93
CA TYR A 54 -13.00 -2.71 2.99
C TYR A 54 -11.77 -1.79 2.95
N CYS A 55 -10.77 -2.11 2.14
CA CYS A 55 -9.55 -1.32 1.96
C CYS A 55 -9.43 -0.81 0.51
N SER A 56 -8.25 -0.84 -0.10
CA SER A 56 -7.99 -0.15 -1.37
C SER A 56 -8.85 -0.69 -2.53
N ASN A 57 -9.28 -1.95 -2.47
CA ASN A 57 -10.13 -2.56 -3.49
C ASN A 57 -11.54 -1.93 -3.58
N SER A 58 -11.97 -1.18 -2.55
CA SER A 58 -13.25 -0.45 -2.53
C SER A 58 -13.24 0.89 -3.27
N HIS A 59 -12.06 1.33 -3.72
CA HIS A 59 -11.86 2.63 -4.32
C HIS A 59 -11.26 2.51 -5.73
N LEU A 60 -11.53 3.49 -6.58
CA LEU A 60 -10.84 3.63 -7.86
C LEU A 60 -9.48 4.29 -7.61
N GLY A 61 -8.39 3.60 -7.95
CA GLY A 61 -7.04 4.16 -7.91
C GLY A 61 -6.85 5.16 -9.05
N THR A 62 -6.55 6.41 -8.73
CA THR A 62 -6.48 7.53 -9.70
C THR A 62 -5.29 8.47 -9.48
N SER A 63 -4.45 8.22 -8.47
CA SER A 63 -3.44 9.15 -7.99
C SER A 63 -2.04 8.55 -8.05
N VAL A 64 -1.22 9.06 -8.97
CA VAL A 64 0.23 8.80 -9.00
C VAL A 64 0.93 9.47 -7.81
N LYS A 65 0.37 10.58 -7.30
CA LYS A 65 0.93 11.28 -6.14
C LYS A 65 0.85 10.43 -4.88
N ASP A 66 -0.29 9.78 -4.65
CA ASP A 66 -0.50 8.91 -3.48
C ASP A 66 0.39 7.67 -3.55
N HIS A 67 0.68 7.18 -4.77
CA HIS A 67 1.68 6.14 -5.01
C HIS A 67 3.11 6.56 -4.65
N GLN A 68 3.46 7.82 -4.88
CA GLN A 68 4.85 8.30 -4.71
C GLN A 68 5.16 8.79 -3.29
N THR A 69 4.15 9.09 -2.48
CA THR A 69 4.32 9.79 -1.20
C THR A 69 3.86 8.92 -0.05
N TYR A 70 4.81 8.51 0.80
CA TYR A 70 4.56 7.68 1.97
C TYR A 70 5.17 8.33 3.22
N PHE A 71 4.40 8.42 4.31
CA PHE A 71 4.86 8.96 5.60
C PHE A 71 5.47 10.38 5.52
N GLY A 72 4.97 11.21 4.59
CA GLY A 72 5.48 12.56 4.35
C GLY A 72 6.74 12.61 3.47
N GLU A 73 7.25 11.47 3.01
CA GLU A 73 8.43 11.36 2.16
C GLU A 73 8.05 10.95 0.74
N ILE A 74 8.72 11.55 -0.25
CA ILE A 74 8.60 11.12 -1.64
C ILE A 74 9.54 9.91 -1.82
N VAL A 75 8.99 8.71 -1.97
CA VAL A 75 9.73 7.44 -1.92
C VAL A 75 10.85 7.37 -2.96
N SER A 76 10.65 7.94 -4.16
CA SER A 76 11.69 7.97 -5.19
C SER A 76 12.94 8.78 -4.78
N GLN A 77 12.84 9.62 -3.75
CA GLN A 77 14.00 10.36 -3.23
C GLN A 77 14.94 9.46 -2.43
N TYR A 78 14.49 8.33 -1.87
CA TYR A 78 15.39 7.39 -1.20
C TYR A 78 16.45 6.83 -2.15
N GLY A 79 16.09 6.59 -3.42
CA GLY A 79 17.03 6.14 -4.44
C GLY A 79 17.95 7.24 -5.00
N LYS A 80 17.73 8.51 -4.63
CA LYS A 80 18.53 9.66 -5.09
C LYS A 80 19.37 10.27 -3.98
N LYS A 81 18.80 10.37 -2.77
CA LYS A 81 19.47 10.89 -1.57
C LYS A 81 20.51 9.88 -1.10
N GLY A 82 21.79 10.21 -1.24
CA GLY A 82 22.92 9.37 -0.80
C GLY A 82 23.76 8.78 -1.93
N CYS A 83 23.32 8.88 -3.19
CA CYS A 83 24.15 8.55 -4.34
C CYS A 83 25.19 9.67 -4.58
N LYS A 84 26.42 9.46 -4.10
CA LYS A 84 27.56 10.30 -4.50
C LYS A 84 27.90 9.99 -5.95
N HIS A 85 27.94 11.02 -6.79
CA HIS A 85 28.32 10.90 -8.20
C HIS A 85 29.80 10.54 -8.31
#